data_AF-A0A081AB48-F1
#
_entry.id   AF-A0A081AB48-F1
#
_cell.length_a   1.000
_cell.length_b   1.000
_cell.length_c   1.000
_cell.angle_alpha   90.00
_cell.angle_beta   90.00
_cell.angle_gamma   90.00
#
_symmetry.space_group_name_H-M   'P 1'
#
loop_
_entity.id
_entity.type
_entity.pdbx_description
1 polymer ?
#
loop_
_entity_poly.entity_id
_entity_poly.type
_entity_poly.pdbx_seq_one_letter_code
_entity_poly.pdbx_strand_id
1 'polypeptide(L)'
;MPFDMKDVLKSFLAPSVSRMLKNAECANKSEFSVLIDIKHDESADEVRQIPAIKKQLEGTRKRGRGPPPVFDGFGAVSRALAALTTMPETIKSPPTPVTTVPAAVATFERDSVYMQGRYLKFQRGLSQTPWVLDGERMGESSVEECIGDIALPFFRGSGYKFHTAGREDVDVRMLGNGRPFILEILNAKKAYLDQSEYDQIEKAVNDTNNGAVEIVQVKSSTKDYFAGLQAGADSKKKTYCCVVWSEGVLTPEAIAKIDAIQDLTIQQQTPIRVLHRRTLMTRPKIIHAAKCEVLNKHYMLLRLTTSAGTYVKEFVHGDRGRTNPNVASILGSDADIIQLDVESLIDAQ
;
A
#
# COMPACT_ATOMS: atom_id res chain seq x y z
N MET A 1 -22.63 -19.28 -36.92
CA MET A 1 -22.68 -18.23 -35.87
C MET A 1 -22.17 -16.95 -36.49
N PRO A 2 -22.75 -15.76 -36.18
CA PRO A 2 -22.12 -14.51 -36.58
C PRO A 2 -20.69 -14.47 -36.02
N PHE A 3 -19.74 -14.04 -36.84
CA PHE A 3 -18.34 -13.91 -36.44
C PHE A 3 -18.22 -12.92 -35.28
N ASP A 4 -17.39 -13.23 -34.29
CA ASP A 4 -17.02 -12.24 -33.27
C ASP A 4 -16.15 -11.17 -33.93
N MET A 5 -16.74 -9.98 -34.13
CA MET A 5 -16.08 -8.84 -34.78
C MET A 5 -14.77 -8.47 -34.07
N LYS A 6 -14.70 -8.62 -32.74
CA LYS A 6 -13.49 -8.32 -31.97
C LYS A 6 -12.36 -9.27 -32.33
N ASP A 7 -12.64 -10.56 -32.46
CA ASP A 7 -11.62 -11.56 -32.78
C ASP A 7 -11.17 -11.48 -34.24
N VAL A 8 -12.08 -11.12 -35.15
CA VAL A 8 -11.73 -10.82 -36.54
C VAL A 8 -10.83 -9.58 -36.62
N LEU A 9 -11.20 -8.48 -35.95
CA LEU A 9 -10.35 -7.28 -35.93
C LEU A 9 -8.97 -7.55 -35.33
N LYS A 10 -8.92 -8.32 -34.23
CA LYS A 10 -7.64 -8.75 -33.65
C LYS A 10 -6.77 -9.52 -34.62
N SER A 11 -7.34 -10.46 -35.39
CA SER A 11 -6.53 -11.27 -36.33
C SER A 11 -5.94 -10.44 -37.47
N PHE A 12 -6.62 -9.37 -37.90
CA PHE A 12 -6.10 -8.43 -38.89
C PHE A 12 -5.07 -7.45 -38.31
N LEU A 13 -5.27 -6.97 -37.07
CA LEU A 13 -4.43 -5.94 -36.46
C LEU A 13 -3.16 -6.52 -35.80
N ALA A 14 -3.26 -7.70 -35.20
CA ALA A 14 -2.17 -8.29 -34.42
C ALA A 14 -0.85 -8.48 -35.20
N PRO A 15 -0.82 -8.95 -36.47
CA PRO A 15 0.42 -9.06 -37.24
C PRO A 15 1.10 -7.71 -37.48
N SER A 16 0.31 -6.65 -37.72
CA SER A 16 0.82 -5.30 -37.93
C SER A 16 1.42 -4.74 -36.64
N VAL A 17 0.72 -4.89 -35.51
CA VAL A 17 1.21 -4.48 -34.18
C VAL A 17 2.48 -5.25 -33.80
N SER A 18 2.50 -6.57 -34.01
CA SER A 18 3.68 -7.41 -33.77
C SER A 18 4.89 -6.91 -34.54
N ARG A 19 4.75 -6.61 -35.84
CA ARG A 19 5.84 -6.07 -36.67
C ARG A 19 6.35 -4.73 -36.15
N MET A 20 5.46 -3.83 -35.73
CA MET A 20 5.84 -2.54 -35.13
C MET A 20 6.64 -2.73 -33.84
N LEU A 21 6.36 -3.79 -33.09
CA LEU A 21 7.03 -4.15 -31.84
C LEU A 21 8.16 -5.18 -32.06
N LYS A 22 8.89 -5.07 -33.17
CA LYS A 22 10.05 -5.93 -33.51
C LYS A 22 9.71 -7.42 -33.56
N ASN A 23 8.55 -7.75 -34.14
CA ASN A 23 8.01 -9.11 -34.24
C ASN A 23 7.76 -9.77 -32.87
N ALA A 24 7.32 -8.98 -31.89
CA ALA A 24 6.92 -9.50 -30.58
C ALA A 24 5.78 -10.52 -30.71
N GLU A 25 5.81 -11.56 -29.90
CA GLU A 25 4.75 -12.57 -29.83
C GLU A 25 3.50 -11.99 -29.17
N CYS A 26 2.34 -12.19 -29.79
CA CYS A 26 1.05 -11.80 -29.24
C CYS A 26 0.55 -12.90 -28.27
N ALA A 27 0.64 -12.65 -26.97
CA ALA A 27 0.17 -13.56 -25.93
C ALA A 27 -0.99 -12.96 -25.13
N ASN A 28 -1.99 -13.79 -24.80
CA ASN A 28 -3.16 -13.37 -24.00
C ASN A 28 -2.83 -13.02 -22.54
N LYS A 29 -1.65 -13.42 -22.03
CA LYS A 29 -1.20 -13.19 -20.65
C LYS A 29 0.06 -12.31 -20.60
N SER A 30 0.23 -11.43 -21.59
CA SER A 30 1.36 -10.51 -21.62
C SER A 30 1.20 -9.43 -20.55
N GLU A 31 2.28 -9.14 -19.82
CA GLU A 31 2.37 -8.00 -18.89
C GLU A 31 2.37 -6.65 -19.62
N PHE A 32 2.51 -6.65 -20.94
CA PHE A 32 2.42 -5.47 -21.80
C PHE A 32 1.21 -5.59 -22.73
N SER A 33 0.33 -4.60 -22.68
CA SER A 33 -0.93 -4.56 -23.41
C SER A 33 -0.94 -3.40 -24.41
N VAL A 34 -1.38 -3.72 -25.63
CA VAL A 34 -1.74 -2.72 -26.65
C VAL A 34 -3.25 -2.68 -26.71
N LEU A 35 -3.82 -1.57 -26.26
CA LEU A 35 -5.26 -1.33 -26.31
C LEU A 35 -5.57 -0.46 -27.52
N ILE A 36 -6.56 -0.86 -28.30
CA ILE A 36 -7.04 -0.10 -29.45
C ILE A 36 -8.49 0.25 -29.16
N ASP A 37 -8.72 1.53 -28.87
CA ASP A 37 -10.06 2.08 -28.65
C ASP A 37 -10.58 2.67 -29.98
N ILE A 38 -11.72 2.19 -30.44
CA ILE A 38 -12.33 2.61 -31.71
C ILE A 38 -13.65 3.30 -31.39
N LYS A 39 -13.75 4.57 -31.76
CA LYS A 39 -14.93 5.42 -31.54
C LYS A 39 -15.48 5.91 -32.85
N HIS A 40 -16.79 6.04 -32.90
CA HIS A 40 -17.50 6.54 -34.06
C HIS A 40 -18.57 7.52 -33.62
N ASP A 41 -18.28 8.81 -33.75
CA ASP A 41 -19.10 9.88 -33.17
C ASP A 41 -20.51 9.96 -33.80
N GLU A 42 -20.62 9.72 -35.12
CA GLU A 42 -21.90 9.72 -35.84
C GLU A 42 -22.88 8.66 -35.32
N SER A 43 -22.39 7.57 -34.73
CA SER A 43 -23.24 6.50 -34.16
C SER A 43 -23.18 6.42 -32.63
N ALA A 44 -22.52 7.37 -31.95
CA ALA A 44 -22.30 7.29 -30.50
C ALA A 44 -23.61 7.24 -29.69
N ASP A 45 -24.65 7.91 -30.19
CA ASP A 45 -25.95 7.99 -29.51
C ASP A 45 -26.94 6.86 -29.90
N GLU A 46 -26.57 5.93 -30.78
CA GLU A 46 -27.46 4.84 -31.19
C GLU A 46 -27.89 3.94 -30.01
N VAL A 47 -27.02 3.77 -29.02
CA VAL A 47 -27.32 3.01 -27.80
C VAL A 47 -28.54 3.56 -27.03
N ARG A 48 -28.88 4.85 -27.20
CA ARG A 48 -30.06 5.48 -26.59
C ARG A 48 -31.38 5.05 -27.22
N GLN A 49 -31.35 4.35 -28.35
CA GLN A 49 -32.54 3.77 -28.95
C GLN A 49 -33.02 2.52 -28.20
N ILE A 50 -32.17 1.96 -27.33
CA ILE A 50 -32.52 0.81 -26.47
C ILE A 50 -33.27 1.33 -25.23
N PRO A 51 -34.55 0.95 -25.01
CA PRO A 51 -35.39 1.54 -23.96
C PRO A 51 -34.81 1.44 -22.55
N ALA A 52 -34.17 0.32 -22.21
CA ALA A 52 -33.54 0.12 -20.91
C ALA A 52 -32.40 1.12 -20.66
N ILE A 53 -31.56 1.36 -21.67
CA ILE A 53 -30.44 2.31 -21.59
C ILE A 53 -30.99 3.73 -21.55
N LYS A 54 -31.96 4.06 -22.42
CA LYS A 54 -32.62 5.37 -22.44
C LYS A 54 -33.19 5.75 -21.07
N LYS A 55 -33.98 4.86 -20.46
CA LYS A 55 -34.60 5.07 -19.14
C LYS A 55 -33.55 5.27 -18.04
N GLN A 56 -32.43 4.56 -18.12
CA GLN A 56 -31.35 4.65 -17.14
C GLN A 56 -30.59 5.98 -17.26
N LEU A 57 -30.33 6.44 -18.49
CA LEU A 57 -29.72 7.75 -18.77
C LEU A 57 -30.63 8.91 -18.37
N GLU A 58 -31.94 8.81 -18.63
CA GLU A 58 -32.93 9.83 -18.25
C GLU A 58 -33.18 9.88 -16.73
N GLY A 59 -33.08 8.74 -16.03
CA GLY A 59 -33.30 8.63 -14.59
C GLY A 59 -32.13 9.13 -13.73
N THR A 60 -30.94 9.33 -14.30
CA THR A 60 -29.76 9.80 -13.57
C THR A 60 -29.71 11.33 -13.54
N ARG A 61 -30.48 11.95 -12.64
CA ARG A 61 -30.21 13.32 -12.20
C ARG A 61 -28.81 13.39 -11.57
N LYS A 62 -27.96 14.26 -12.13
CA LYS A 62 -26.60 14.65 -11.70
C LYS A 62 -26.23 14.17 -10.28
N ARG A 63 -25.57 13.01 -10.15
CA ARG A 63 -24.84 12.70 -8.92
C ARG A 63 -23.59 13.58 -8.88
N GLY A 64 -23.54 14.51 -7.94
CA GLY A 64 -22.51 15.56 -7.86
C GLY A 64 -21.11 15.13 -7.42
N ARG A 65 -20.78 13.82 -7.39
CA ARG A 65 -19.43 13.34 -7.07
C ARG A 65 -19.10 12.07 -7.85
N GLY A 66 -17.98 12.12 -8.56
CA GLY A 66 -17.40 11.04 -9.34
C GLY A 66 -17.57 11.22 -10.85
N PRO A 67 -16.73 10.55 -11.67
CA PRO A 67 -16.93 10.51 -13.11
C PRO A 67 -18.32 9.93 -13.42
N PRO A 68 -19.01 10.43 -14.46
CA PRO A 68 -20.31 9.93 -14.86
C PRO A 68 -20.22 8.41 -15.11
N PRO A 69 -21.21 7.61 -14.70
CA PRO A 69 -21.14 6.17 -14.92
C PRO A 69 -21.18 5.88 -16.42
N VAL A 70 -20.31 4.98 -16.88
CA VAL A 70 -20.26 4.51 -18.27
C VAL A 70 -21.41 3.51 -18.47
N PHE A 71 -22.52 3.97 -19.02
CA PHE A 71 -23.76 3.18 -19.19
C PHE A 71 -23.90 2.53 -20.58
N ASP A 72 -23.00 2.90 -21.49
CA ASP A 72 -22.91 2.53 -22.90
C ASP A 72 -21.79 1.52 -23.19
N GLY A 73 -21.12 1.01 -22.15
CA GLY A 73 -20.10 -0.03 -22.31
C GLY A 73 -20.67 -1.29 -22.98
N PHE A 74 -19.87 -1.93 -23.84
CA PHE A 74 -20.28 -3.10 -24.63
C PHE A 74 -21.11 -4.13 -23.84
N GLY A 75 -20.63 -4.55 -22.66
CA GLY A 75 -21.34 -5.54 -21.85
C GLY A 75 -22.71 -5.09 -21.33
N ALA A 76 -22.91 -3.80 -21.08
CA ALA A 76 -24.22 -3.25 -20.69
C ALA A 76 -25.18 -3.26 -21.89
N VAL A 77 -24.70 -2.83 -23.06
CA VAL A 77 -25.45 -2.83 -24.32
C VAL A 77 -25.85 -4.24 -24.72
N SER A 78 -24.93 -5.21 -24.69
CA SER A 78 -25.21 -6.62 -25.02
C SER A 78 -26.29 -7.22 -24.12
N ARG A 79 -26.25 -6.95 -22.80
CA ARG A 79 -27.29 -7.42 -21.88
C ARG A 79 -28.64 -6.77 -22.14
N ALA A 80 -28.65 -5.46 -22.43
CA ALA A 80 -29.87 -4.73 -22.72
C ALA A 80 -30.53 -5.23 -24.02
N LEU A 81 -29.73 -5.49 -25.05
CA LEU A 81 -30.21 -6.09 -26.31
C LEU A 81 -30.74 -7.51 -26.11
N ALA A 82 -30.04 -8.35 -25.34
CA ALA A 82 -30.47 -9.73 -25.07
C ALA A 82 -31.79 -9.83 -24.29
N ALA A 83 -32.16 -8.78 -23.54
CA ALA A 83 -33.42 -8.70 -22.80
C ALA A 83 -34.59 -8.21 -23.66
N LEU A 84 -34.36 -7.77 -24.90
CA LEU A 84 -35.43 -7.30 -25.79
C LEU A 84 -36.25 -8.50 -26.30
N THR A 85 -37.56 -8.47 -26.07
CA THR A 85 -38.52 -9.40 -26.67
C THR A 85 -38.97 -8.95 -28.06
N THR A 86 -38.85 -7.66 -28.36
CA THR A 86 -39.18 -7.04 -29.64
C THR A 86 -38.19 -5.92 -29.93
N MET A 87 -37.73 -5.80 -31.18
CA MET A 87 -36.84 -4.70 -31.56
C MET A 87 -37.62 -3.38 -31.63
N PRO A 88 -37.14 -2.29 -31.00
CA PRO A 88 -37.73 -0.97 -31.13
C PRO A 88 -37.80 -0.52 -32.59
N GLU A 89 -38.92 0.07 -33.01
CA GLU A 89 -39.09 0.60 -34.38
C GLU A 89 -38.05 1.67 -34.76
N THR A 90 -37.46 2.34 -33.77
CA THR A 90 -36.39 3.31 -33.97
C THR A 90 -35.11 2.66 -34.51
N ILE A 91 -34.85 1.40 -34.17
CA ILE A 91 -33.67 0.66 -34.62
C ILE A 91 -33.95 0.08 -36.01
N LYS A 92 -33.35 0.68 -37.03
CA LYS A 92 -33.49 0.22 -38.42
C LYS A 92 -32.79 -1.12 -38.64
N SER A 93 -33.48 -2.04 -39.31
CA SER A 93 -32.91 -3.33 -39.76
C SER A 93 -33.23 -3.52 -41.25
N PRO A 94 -32.21 -3.53 -42.15
CA PRO A 94 -30.77 -3.45 -41.86
C PRO A 94 -30.34 -2.07 -41.33
N PRO A 95 -29.21 -1.99 -40.60
CA PRO A 95 -28.66 -0.73 -40.13
C PRO A 95 -28.29 0.20 -41.30
N THR A 96 -28.41 1.51 -41.07
CA THR A 96 -28.05 2.52 -42.08
C THR A 96 -26.52 2.64 -42.17
N PRO A 97 -25.93 2.65 -43.37
CA PRO A 97 -24.49 2.87 -43.52
C PRO A 97 -24.10 4.25 -42.99
N VAL A 98 -23.09 4.27 -42.12
CA VAL A 98 -22.44 5.50 -41.67
C VAL A 98 -21.43 5.99 -42.71
N THR A 99 -21.22 7.30 -42.78
CA THR A 99 -20.37 7.93 -43.81
C THR A 99 -19.04 8.44 -43.28
N THR A 100 -18.94 8.62 -41.96
CA THR A 100 -17.71 9.07 -41.32
C THR A 100 -16.78 7.91 -40.98
N VAL A 101 -15.48 8.22 -40.89
CA VAL A 101 -14.45 7.22 -40.54
C VAL A 101 -14.35 7.16 -39.02
N PRO A 102 -14.31 5.96 -38.40
CA PRO A 102 -14.11 5.86 -36.96
C PRO A 102 -12.71 6.33 -36.57
N ALA A 103 -12.61 7.00 -35.42
CA ALA A 103 -11.34 7.34 -34.79
C ALA A 103 -10.82 6.12 -34.02
N ALA A 104 -9.55 5.76 -34.26
CA ALA A 104 -8.87 4.70 -33.51
C ALA A 104 -7.69 5.29 -32.72
N VAL A 105 -7.63 5.00 -31.42
CA VAL A 105 -6.53 5.41 -30.54
C VAL A 105 -5.86 4.17 -29.98
N ALA A 106 -4.55 4.06 -30.18
CA ALA A 106 -3.74 3.02 -29.58
C ALA A 106 -3.10 3.54 -28.28
N THR A 107 -3.35 2.85 -27.17
CA THR A 107 -2.67 3.08 -25.89
C THR A 107 -1.83 1.88 -25.51
N PHE A 108 -0.72 2.15 -24.84
CA PHE A 108 0.24 1.14 -24.39
C PHE A 108 0.24 1.14 -22.88
N GLU A 109 -0.07 -0.01 -22.31
CA GLU A 109 -0.13 -0.19 -20.87
C GLU A 109 0.79 -1.33 -20.47
N ARG A 110 1.34 -1.25 -19.26
CA ARG A 110 2.10 -2.33 -18.69
C ARG A 110 1.62 -2.57 -17.27
N ASP A 111 1.52 -3.85 -16.92
CA ASP A 111 1.37 -4.27 -15.53
C ASP A 111 2.48 -3.66 -14.68
N SER A 112 2.15 -3.34 -13.43
CA SER A 112 3.10 -2.71 -12.53
C SER A 112 4.34 -3.59 -12.34
N VAL A 113 5.50 -2.95 -12.24
CA VAL A 113 6.77 -3.61 -11.90
C VAL A 113 7.05 -3.43 -10.42
N TYR A 114 7.61 -4.45 -9.77
CA TYR A 114 7.78 -4.43 -8.32
C TYR A 114 9.26 -4.49 -7.95
N MET A 115 9.67 -3.57 -7.08
CA MET A 115 10.95 -3.58 -6.39
C MET A 115 10.72 -3.84 -4.91
N GLN A 116 11.57 -4.63 -4.28
CA GLN A 116 11.57 -4.83 -2.84
C GLN A 116 12.84 -4.30 -2.20
N GLY A 117 12.78 -4.10 -0.89
CA GLY A 117 13.94 -3.88 -0.03
C GLY A 117 13.53 -3.86 1.42
N ARG A 118 14.44 -3.47 2.29
CA ARG A 118 14.15 -3.14 3.69
C ARG A 118 14.62 -1.73 3.95
N TYR A 119 13.79 -0.91 4.59
CA TYR A 119 14.16 0.45 4.97
C TYR A 119 14.54 0.53 6.44
N LEU A 120 15.55 1.33 6.71
CA LEU A 120 15.93 1.86 8.00
C LEU A 120 15.49 3.31 8.06
N LYS A 121 15.00 3.75 9.21
CA LYS A 121 14.56 5.11 9.47
C LYS A 121 15.25 5.60 10.73
N PHE A 122 16.20 6.51 10.57
CA PHE A 122 17.00 7.07 11.65
C PHE A 122 16.43 8.38 12.18
N GLN A 123 15.75 9.16 11.33
CA GLN A 123 15.18 10.45 11.70
C GLN A 123 13.81 10.28 12.38
N ARG A 124 13.66 10.86 13.59
CA ARG A 124 12.35 11.10 14.21
C ARG A 124 11.70 12.32 13.56
N GLY A 125 10.37 12.36 13.49
CA GLY A 125 9.64 13.44 12.82
C GLY A 125 9.36 13.17 11.33
N LEU A 126 9.91 12.09 10.77
CA LEU A 126 9.65 11.67 9.38
C LEU A 126 8.48 10.66 9.34
N SER A 127 7.45 10.93 8.53
CA SER A 127 6.33 9.99 8.38
C SER A 127 6.70 8.82 7.46
N GLN A 128 5.99 7.70 7.56
CA GLN A 128 6.22 6.55 6.66
C GLN A 128 5.73 6.86 5.24
N THR A 129 4.53 7.44 5.13
CA THR A 129 3.89 7.87 3.88
C THR A 129 3.64 9.38 3.93
N PRO A 130 3.39 10.07 2.80
CA PRO A 130 3.08 11.50 2.80
C PRO A 130 1.96 11.82 3.79
N TRP A 131 2.22 12.73 4.72
CA TRP A 131 1.26 13.09 5.76
C TRP A 131 0.50 14.34 5.36
N VAL A 132 -0.72 14.15 4.87
CA VAL A 132 -1.64 15.22 4.47
C VAL A 132 -2.86 15.18 5.38
N LEU A 133 -3.18 16.31 6.01
CA LEU A 133 -4.36 16.50 6.85
C LEU A 133 -5.17 17.67 6.27
N ASP A 134 -6.44 17.42 5.94
CA ASP A 134 -7.35 18.43 5.36
C ASP A 134 -6.79 19.16 4.12
N GLY A 135 -5.95 18.49 3.34
CA GLY A 135 -5.32 19.03 2.14
C GLY A 135 -3.98 19.75 2.40
N GLU A 136 -3.61 19.97 3.66
CA GLU A 136 -2.34 20.56 4.05
C GLU A 136 -1.30 19.48 4.38
N ARG A 137 -0.08 19.68 3.91
CA ARG A 137 1.05 18.78 4.13
C ARG A 137 1.68 19.08 5.50
N MET A 138 1.70 18.09 6.38
CA MET A 138 2.14 18.24 7.78
C MET A 138 3.65 18.01 7.98
N GLY A 139 4.33 17.41 7.01
CA GLY A 139 5.76 17.10 7.09
C GLY A 139 6.45 17.31 5.74
N GLU A 140 7.74 17.64 5.78
CA GLU A 140 8.51 17.97 4.57
C GLU A 140 8.68 16.77 3.64
N SER A 141 8.82 15.56 4.17
CA SER A 141 9.04 14.33 3.41
C SER A 141 8.44 13.12 4.12
N SER A 142 8.58 11.95 3.49
CA SER A 142 8.21 10.65 4.04
C SER A 142 9.19 9.57 3.57
N VAL A 143 9.25 8.43 4.28
CA VAL A 143 10.05 7.26 3.87
C VAL A 143 9.70 6.82 2.45
N GLU A 144 8.40 6.84 2.12
CA GLU A 144 7.89 6.57 0.77
C GLU A 144 8.52 7.48 -0.30
N GLU A 145 8.55 8.79 -0.08
CA GLU A 145 9.11 9.77 -1.03
C GLU A 145 10.64 9.65 -1.11
N CYS A 146 11.32 9.48 0.04
CA CYS A 146 12.76 9.25 0.11
C CYS A 146 13.25 8.09 -0.78
N ILE A 147 12.41 7.07 -0.98
CA ILE A 147 12.72 5.88 -1.77
C ILE A 147 12.14 5.99 -3.18
N GLY A 148 10.85 6.31 -3.27
CA GLY A 148 10.07 6.26 -4.51
C GLY A 148 10.51 7.28 -5.54
N ASP A 149 10.80 8.52 -5.13
CA ASP A 149 11.18 9.61 -6.04
C ASP A 149 12.55 9.34 -6.70
N ILE A 150 13.44 8.63 -6.01
CA ILE A 150 14.77 8.26 -6.51
C ILE A 150 14.70 6.99 -7.38
N ALA A 151 13.89 6.01 -7.00
CA ALA A 151 13.78 4.75 -7.74
C ALA A 151 12.97 4.90 -9.05
N LEU A 152 11.91 5.74 -9.05
CA LEU A 152 10.99 5.87 -10.18
C LEU A 152 11.68 6.20 -11.53
N PRO A 153 12.67 7.13 -11.60
CA PRO A 153 13.39 7.43 -12.84
C PRO A 153 14.13 6.24 -13.46
N PHE A 154 14.65 5.31 -12.67
CA PHE A 154 15.37 4.12 -13.19
C PHE A 154 14.45 3.23 -14.04
N PHE A 155 13.19 3.09 -13.63
CA PHE A 155 12.17 2.36 -14.37
C PHE A 155 11.50 3.18 -15.49
N ARG A 156 11.74 4.50 -15.50
CA ARG A 156 11.03 5.47 -16.35
C ARG A 156 9.51 5.31 -16.23
N GLY A 157 9.05 5.14 -14.98
CA GLY A 157 7.64 4.97 -14.65
C GLY A 157 6.87 6.28 -14.65
N SER A 158 5.54 6.17 -14.62
CA SER A 158 4.62 7.31 -14.53
C SER A 158 4.26 7.71 -13.09
N GLY A 159 4.52 6.81 -12.14
CA GLY A 159 4.26 6.99 -10.72
C GLY A 159 4.55 5.69 -9.98
N TYR A 160 4.40 5.70 -8.66
CA TYR A 160 4.61 4.53 -7.83
C TYR A 160 3.57 4.42 -6.71
N LYS A 161 3.49 3.24 -6.09
CA LYS A 161 2.80 3.02 -4.81
C LYS A 161 3.75 2.32 -3.86
N PHE A 162 3.78 2.80 -2.62
CA PHE A 162 4.62 2.23 -1.58
C PHE A 162 3.80 1.34 -0.64
N HIS A 163 4.27 0.12 -0.44
CA HIS A 163 3.59 -0.89 0.36
C HIS A 163 4.53 -1.44 1.44
N THR A 164 4.05 -1.59 2.67
CA THR A 164 4.88 -2.05 3.79
C THR A 164 4.15 -3.07 4.67
N ALA A 165 4.91 -4.02 5.21
CA ALA A 165 4.43 -4.95 6.23
C ALA A 165 4.42 -4.26 7.61
N GLY A 166 3.39 -3.46 7.86
CA GLY A 166 3.22 -2.66 9.09
C GLY A 166 3.83 -1.26 8.99
N ARG A 167 3.81 -0.53 10.11
CA ARG A 167 4.31 0.85 10.21
C ARG A 167 4.75 1.21 11.62
N GLU A 168 5.53 2.27 11.72
CA GLU A 168 5.88 2.95 12.96
C GLU A 168 5.32 4.38 13.00
N ASP A 169 5.25 4.96 14.20
CA ASP A 169 4.82 6.36 14.35
C ASP A 169 5.92 7.33 13.86
N VAL A 170 5.53 8.57 13.61
CA VAL A 170 6.40 9.63 13.05
C VAL A 170 7.66 9.85 13.90
N ASP A 171 7.53 9.76 15.22
CA ASP A 171 8.59 9.95 16.21
C ASP A 171 9.38 8.67 16.51
N VAL A 172 9.09 7.54 15.85
CA VAL A 172 9.74 6.24 16.08
C VAL A 172 10.76 5.95 15.00
N ARG A 173 11.94 5.43 15.38
CA ARG A 173 12.96 4.96 14.44
C ARG A 173 12.73 3.49 14.08
N MET A 174 13.15 3.10 12.87
CA MET A 174 13.18 1.71 12.40
C MET A 174 14.64 1.32 12.16
N LEU A 175 15.20 0.49 13.03
CA LEU A 175 16.62 0.13 13.06
C LEU A 175 16.85 -1.36 12.72
N GLY A 176 18.05 -1.85 13.04
CA GLY A 176 18.48 -3.25 12.91
C GLY A 176 18.26 -3.84 11.52
N ASN A 177 17.36 -4.81 11.38
CA ASN A 177 17.13 -5.45 10.08
C ASN A 177 16.23 -4.63 9.13
N GLY A 178 15.71 -3.48 9.57
CA GLY A 178 14.81 -2.65 8.78
C GLY A 178 13.44 -3.28 8.51
N ARG A 179 12.51 -2.47 8.02
CA ARG A 179 11.16 -2.92 7.65
C ARG A 179 11.09 -3.28 6.16
N PRO A 180 10.56 -4.46 5.80
CA PRO A 180 10.29 -4.81 4.41
C PRO A 180 9.31 -3.85 3.75
N PHE A 181 9.64 -3.43 2.53
CA PHE A 181 8.77 -2.65 1.66
C PHE A 181 8.74 -3.22 0.25
N ILE A 182 7.69 -2.86 -0.49
CA ILE A 182 7.52 -3.07 -1.91
C ILE A 182 7.17 -1.73 -2.55
N LEU A 183 7.87 -1.39 -3.62
CA LEU A 183 7.58 -0.26 -4.47
C LEU A 183 6.98 -0.78 -5.77
N GLU A 184 5.69 -0.50 -5.99
CA GLU A 184 4.96 -0.81 -7.21
C GLU A 184 5.10 0.35 -8.18
N ILE A 185 5.83 0.15 -9.29
CA ILE A 185 6.05 1.14 -10.33
C ILE A 185 4.98 1.02 -11.41
N LEU A 186 4.29 2.12 -11.70
CA LEU A 186 3.20 2.20 -12.67
C LEU A 186 3.71 2.55 -14.07
N ASN A 187 3.30 1.79 -15.08
CA ASN A 187 3.64 2.00 -16.50
C ASN A 187 5.15 2.18 -16.74
N ALA A 188 5.96 1.29 -16.17
CA ALA A 188 7.41 1.31 -16.36
C ALA A 188 7.77 1.12 -17.85
N LYS A 189 8.55 2.06 -18.42
CA LYS A 189 9.09 1.90 -19.78
C LYS A 189 10.32 1.00 -19.80
N LYS A 190 11.01 0.86 -18.66
CA LYS A 190 12.06 -0.12 -18.42
C LYS A 190 11.59 -1.10 -17.35
N ALA A 191 11.14 -2.28 -17.77
CA ALA A 191 10.47 -3.24 -16.89
C ALA A 191 11.44 -4.15 -16.10
N TYR A 192 12.64 -4.34 -16.63
CA TYR A 192 13.66 -5.20 -16.02
C TYR A 192 14.91 -4.35 -15.79
N LEU A 193 15.35 -4.36 -14.54
CA LEU A 193 16.64 -3.85 -14.12
C LEU A 193 17.53 -5.05 -13.77
N ASP A 194 18.83 -4.95 -14.02
CA ASP A 194 19.77 -5.91 -13.46
C ASP A 194 20.12 -5.56 -11.99
N GLN A 195 20.87 -6.44 -11.33
CA GLN A 195 21.26 -6.21 -9.93
C GLN A 195 22.14 -4.96 -9.76
N SER A 196 22.99 -4.62 -10.73
CA SER A 196 23.84 -3.43 -10.64
C SER A 196 23.00 -2.15 -10.61
N GLU A 197 21.89 -2.12 -11.34
CA GLU A 197 20.95 -1.00 -11.31
C GLU A 197 20.19 -0.92 -9.99
N TYR A 198 19.81 -2.05 -9.39
CA TYR A 198 19.25 -2.06 -8.04
C TYR A 198 20.26 -1.55 -7.00
N ASP A 199 21.53 -1.93 -7.12
CA ASP A 199 22.59 -1.46 -6.24
C ASP A 199 22.83 0.06 -6.40
N GLN A 200 22.65 0.59 -7.63
CA GLN A 200 22.69 2.03 -7.89
C GLN A 200 21.51 2.76 -7.24
N ILE A 201 20.30 2.19 -7.27
CA ILE A 201 19.14 2.73 -6.56
C ILE A 201 19.40 2.76 -5.05
N GLU A 202 19.86 1.64 -4.49
CA GLU A 202 20.21 1.52 -3.07
C GLU A 202 21.21 2.61 -2.66
N LYS A 203 22.31 2.75 -3.42
CA LYS A 203 23.32 3.79 -3.17
C LYS A 203 22.74 5.20 -3.29
N ALA A 204 21.98 5.50 -4.34
CA ALA A 204 21.42 6.83 -4.56
C ALA A 204 20.44 7.24 -3.46
N VAL A 205 19.61 6.30 -2.99
CA VAL A 205 18.70 6.53 -1.86
C VAL A 205 19.48 6.79 -0.59
N ASN A 206 20.48 5.97 -0.27
CA ASN A 206 21.26 6.08 0.96
C ASN A 206 22.10 7.37 0.99
N ASP A 207 22.70 7.76 -0.13
CA ASP A 207 23.48 9.00 -0.24
C ASP A 207 22.60 10.25 -0.09
N THR A 208 21.43 10.26 -0.76
CA THR A 208 20.53 11.43 -0.77
C THR A 208 19.86 11.64 0.58
N ASN A 209 19.55 10.54 1.29
CA ASN A 209 18.82 10.56 2.55
C ASN A 209 19.73 10.27 3.75
N ASN A 210 21.03 10.56 3.65
CA ASN A 210 22.03 10.26 4.67
C ASN A 210 21.57 10.73 6.07
N GLY A 211 21.57 9.82 7.03
CA GLY A 211 21.13 10.07 8.41
C GLY A 211 19.61 10.13 8.62
N ALA A 212 18.80 10.01 7.57
CA ALA A 212 17.34 9.99 7.65
C ALA A 212 16.76 8.62 7.32
N VAL A 213 17.03 8.11 6.11
CA VAL A 213 16.52 6.84 5.59
C VAL A 213 17.64 6.13 4.86
N GLU A 214 17.76 4.82 5.10
CA GLU A 214 18.57 3.93 4.27
C GLU A 214 17.70 2.78 3.78
N ILE A 215 18.01 2.24 2.61
CA ILE A 215 17.48 0.98 2.13
C ILE A 215 18.61 -0.02 1.96
N VAL A 216 18.26 -1.30 2.14
CA VAL A 216 19.16 -2.43 1.98
C VAL A 216 18.42 -3.58 1.29
N GLN A 217 19.20 -4.49 0.70
CA GLN A 217 18.69 -5.73 0.08
C GLN A 217 17.71 -5.44 -1.06
N VAL A 218 18.00 -4.39 -1.84
CA VAL A 218 17.14 -3.97 -2.96
C VAL A 218 17.23 -4.96 -4.12
N LYS A 219 16.08 -5.39 -4.63
CA LYS A 219 15.98 -6.30 -5.79
C LYS A 219 14.60 -6.30 -6.43
N SER A 220 14.47 -6.99 -7.56
CA SER A 220 13.17 -7.26 -8.20
C SER A 220 12.24 -8.07 -7.29
N SER A 221 10.94 -7.86 -7.42
CA SER A 221 9.92 -8.60 -6.68
C SER A 221 8.67 -8.85 -7.52
N THR A 222 7.65 -9.42 -6.89
CA THR A 222 6.33 -9.66 -7.48
C THR A 222 5.23 -9.25 -6.51
N LYS A 223 4.02 -9.04 -7.04
CA LYS A 223 2.82 -8.79 -6.23
C LYS A 223 2.55 -9.90 -5.21
N ASP A 224 2.75 -11.16 -5.61
CA ASP A 224 2.48 -12.33 -4.77
C ASP A 224 3.45 -12.43 -3.59
N TYR A 225 4.72 -12.07 -3.81
CA TYR A 225 5.70 -12.01 -2.72
C TYR A 225 5.25 -11.03 -1.62
N PHE A 226 4.72 -9.86 -2.01
CA PHE A 226 4.21 -8.90 -1.03
C PHE A 226 3.00 -9.43 -0.26
N ALA A 227 2.06 -10.08 -0.96
CA ALA A 227 0.89 -10.67 -0.32
C ALA A 227 1.30 -11.68 0.78
N GLY A 228 2.35 -12.48 0.52
CA GLY A 228 2.95 -13.37 1.50
C GLY A 228 3.57 -12.63 2.70
N LEU A 229 4.32 -11.54 2.45
CA LEU A 229 4.88 -10.71 3.53
C LEU A 229 3.81 -10.10 4.43
N GLN A 230 2.72 -9.60 3.83
CA GLN A 230 1.61 -8.99 4.55
C GLN A 230 0.88 -10.01 5.42
N ALA A 231 0.63 -11.20 4.89
CA ALA A 231 -0.02 -12.29 5.63
C ALA A 231 0.77 -12.70 6.89
N GLY A 232 2.11 -12.63 6.84
CA GLY A 232 2.98 -12.93 7.99
C GLY A 232 3.20 -11.76 8.96
N ALA A 233 2.81 -10.53 8.61
CA ALA A 233 3.13 -9.35 9.42
C ALA A 233 2.47 -9.37 10.82
N ASP A 234 1.30 -10.00 10.89
CA ASP A 234 0.44 -10.10 12.07
C ASP A 234 0.78 -11.28 13.00
N SER A 235 1.71 -12.15 12.61
CA SER A 235 2.22 -13.25 13.46
C SER A 235 3.65 -12.99 13.96
N LYS A 236 4.42 -12.14 13.27
CA LYS A 236 5.83 -11.88 13.58
C LYS A 236 6.04 -11.07 14.86
N LYS A 237 6.92 -11.60 15.72
CA LYS A 237 7.42 -10.91 16.92
C LYS A 237 8.26 -9.69 16.50
N LYS A 238 8.27 -8.68 17.36
CA LYS A 238 9.01 -7.43 17.12
C LYS A 238 9.79 -7.07 18.36
N THR A 239 11.01 -6.59 18.18
CA THR A 239 11.83 -6.07 19.28
C THR A 239 11.89 -4.55 19.23
N TYR A 240 11.89 -3.96 20.41
CA TYR A 240 11.91 -2.52 20.59
C TYR A 240 12.91 -2.15 21.67
N CYS A 241 13.48 -0.96 21.56
CA CYS A 241 14.20 -0.31 22.64
C CYS A 241 13.52 1.03 22.91
N CYS A 242 13.27 1.32 24.18
CA CYS A 242 12.66 2.57 24.59
C CYS A 242 13.40 3.21 25.75
N VAL A 243 13.49 4.54 25.70
CA VAL A 243 13.90 5.36 26.84
C VAL A 243 12.65 5.62 27.66
N VAL A 244 12.62 5.14 28.88
CA VAL A 244 11.46 5.22 29.77
C VAL A 244 11.84 6.06 30.99
N TRP A 245 10.98 7.02 31.30
CA TRP A 245 11.00 7.76 32.55
C TRP A 245 10.07 7.10 33.57
N SER A 246 10.44 7.14 34.85
CA SER A 246 9.64 6.69 35.99
C SER A 246 9.61 7.77 37.06
N GLU A 247 8.42 8.03 37.60
CA GLU A 247 8.23 8.93 38.75
C GLU A 247 8.97 8.38 39.98
N GLY A 248 8.76 7.10 40.28
CA GLY A 248 9.45 6.39 41.35
C GLY A 248 10.92 6.11 41.03
N VAL A 249 11.74 6.00 42.08
CA VAL A 249 13.15 5.59 41.93
C VAL A 249 13.22 4.15 41.46
N LEU A 250 14.03 3.90 40.43
CA LEU A 250 14.25 2.57 39.87
C LEU A 250 15.11 1.71 40.80
N THR A 251 14.48 1.01 41.74
CA THR A 251 15.17 0.11 42.67
C THR A 251 15.46 -1.25 42.02
N PRO A 252 16.50 -1.98 42.47
CA PRO A 252 16.81 -3.31 41.96
C PRO A 252 15.61 -4.28 42.01
N GLU A 253 14.78 -4.19 43.06
CA GLU A 253 13.60 -5.03 43.23
C GLU A 253 12.51 -4.73 42.19
N ALA A 254 12.30 -3.45 41.87
CA ALA A 254 11.35 -3.03 40.84
C ALA A 254 11.83 -3.47 39.44
N ILE A 255 13.14 -3.33 39.18
CA ILE A 255 13.75 -3.78 37.93
C ILE A 255 13.68 -5.30 37.79
N ALA A 256 13.91 -6.06 38.85
CA ALA A 256 13.79 -7.51 38.83
C ALA A 256 12.40 -7.99 38.41
N LYS A 257 11.32 -7.25 38.75
CA LYS A 257 9.96 -7.57 38.29
C LYS A 257 9.80 -7.38 36.78
N ILE A 258 10.40 -6.34 36.21
CA ILE A 258 10.39 -6.11 34.75
C ILE A 258 11.22 -7.19 34.05
N ASP A 259 12.43 -7.46 34.54
CA ASP A 259 13.33 -8.45 33.96
C ASP A 259 12.79 -9.89 34.07
N ALA A 260 11.89 -10.15 35.01
CA ALA A 260 11.20 -11.44 35.15
C ALA A 260 10.03 -11.62 34.17
N ILE A 261 9.69 -10.62 33.34
CA ILE A 261 8.64 -10.76 32.33
C ILE A 261 9.05 -11.81 31.30
N GLN A 262 8.27 -12.88 31.27
CA GLN A 262 8.31 -13.90 30.23
C GLN A 262 6.87 -14.22 29.80
N ASP A 263 6.58 -14.08 28.50
CA ASP A 263 5.28 -14.35 27.89
C ASP A 263 4.07 -13.77 28.66
N LEU A 264 4.22 -12.53 29.15
CA LEU A 264 3.18 -11.83 29.88
C LEU A 264 2.02 -11.46 28.95
N THR A 265 0.84 -11.97 29.24
CA THR A 265 -0.38 -11.56 28.54
C THR A 265 -0.90 -10.25 29.11
N ILE A 266 -1.11 -9.27 28.24
CA ILE A 266 -1.68 -7.96 28.54
C ILE A 266 -3.00 -7.76 27.79
N GLN A 267 -3.90 -6.98 28.38
CA GLN A 267 -5.14 -6.55 27.75
C GLN A 267 -4.98 -5.10 27.30
N GLN A 268 -4.94 -4.88 25.97
CA GLN A 268 -4.85 -3.54 25.40
C GLN A 268 -6.18 -3.14 24.77
N GLN A 269 -6.84 -2.13 25.35
CA GLN A 269 -7.86 -1.41 24.63
C GLN A 269 -7.24 -0.58 23.51
N THR A 270 -8.03 -0.28 22.49
CA THR A 270 -7.60 0.55 21.37
C THR A 270 -7.17 1.94 21.87
N PRO A 271 -5.88 2.34 21.73
CA PRO A 271 -5.34 3.53 22.38
C PRO A 271 -6.09 4.82 22.12
N ILE A 272 -6.14 5.74 23.09
CA ILE A 272 -6.92 6.99 22.98
C ILE A 272 -6.53 7.75 21.71
N ARG A 273 -5.22 7.91 21.48
CA ARG A 273 -4.66 8.65 20.34
C ARG A 273 -5.02 8.09 18.96
N VAL A 274 -5.54 6.86 18.89
CA VAL A 274 -5.95 6.22 17.61
C VAL A 274 -7.45 5.94 17.53
N LEU A 275 -8.24 6.30 18.55
CA LEU A 275 -9.69 6.03 18.58
C LEU A 275 -10.45 6.72 17.45
N HIS A 276 -10.00 7.89 17.00
CA HIS A 276 -10.62 8.61 15.87
C HIS A 276 -10.57 7.83 14.54
N ARG A 277 -9.71 6.82 14.44
CA ARG A 277 -9.45 6.04 13.21
C ARG A 277 -9.58 4.52 13.40
N ARG A 278 -9.81 4.03 14.61
CA ARG A 278 -9.87 2.59 14.93
C ARG A 278 -11.05 2.29 15.82
N THR A 279 -11.73 1.19 15.54
CA THR A 279 -12.82 0.66 16.39
C THR A 279 -12.32 0.38 17.80
N LEU A 280 -13.06 0.86 18.79
CA LEU A 280 -12.83 0.55 20.20
C LEU A 280 -12.98 -0.95 20.44
N MET A 281 -11.89 -1.58 20.85
CA MET A 281 -11.82 -3.02 21.13
C MET A 281 -10.66 -3.30 22.07
N THR A 282 -10.83 -4.27 22.97
CA THR A 282 -9.77 -4.85 23.80
C THR A 282 -9.18 -6.06 23.11
N ARG A 283 -7.85 -6.13 23.02
CA ARG A 283 -7.14 -7.27 22.41
C ARG A 283 -6.10 -7.81 23.39
N PRO A 284 -6.06 -9.14 23.61
CA PRO A 284 -4.94 -9.74 24.29
C PRO A 284 -3.67 -9.58 23.44
N LYS A 285 -2.56 -9.24 24.08
CA LYS A 285 -1.23 -9.14 23.49
C LYS A 285 -0.22 -9.80 24.42
N ILE A 286 0.91 -10.21 23.87
CA ILE A 286 1.96 -10.90 24.64
C ILE A 286 3.23 -10.05 24.63
N ILE A 287 3.79 -9.81 25.80
CA ILE A 287 5.16 -9.33 25.99
C ILE A 287 6.01 -10.57 26.27
N HIS A 288 6.71 -11.04 25.23
CA HIS A 288 7.49 -12.27 25.29
C HIS A 288 8.68 -12.15 26.24
N ALA A 289 9.34 -11.00 26.24
CA ALA A 289 10.47 -10.72 27.12
C ALA A 289 10.61 -9.22 27.34
N ALA A 290 11.12 -8.83 28.51
CA ALA A 290 11.54 -7.46 28.80
C ALA A 290 12.91 -7.49 29.49
N LYS A 291 13.75 -6.49 29.18
CA LYS A 291 15.03 -6.30 29.85
C LYS A 291 15.27 -4.83 30.11
N CYS A 292 15.61 -4.49 31.34
CA CYS A 292 15.88 -3.13 31.76
C CYS A 292 17.39 -2.90 31.97
N GLU A 293 17.84 -1.73 31.55
CA GLU A 293 19.16 -1.17 31.84
C GLU A 293 18.96 0.23 32.45
N VAL A 294 19.28 0.37 33.73
CA VAL A 294 19.08 1.62 34.48
C VAL A 294 20.13 2.65 34.05
N LEU A 295 19.68 3.82 33.59
CA LEU A 295 20.54 4.94 33.23
C LEU A 295 20.84 5.84 34.42
N ASN A 296 19.82 6.08 35.25
CA ASN A 296 19.91 6.82 36.51
C ASN A 296 18.68 6.52 37.38
N LYS A 297 18.46 7.28 38.46
CA LYS A 297 17.35 7.07 39.41
C LYS A 297 15.96 7.03 38.77
N HIS A 298 15.73 7.72 37.64
CA HIS A 298 14.40 7.88 37.04
C HIS A 298 14.33 7.46 35.57
N TYR A 299 15.44 7.07 34.96
CA TYR A 299 15.48 6.73 33.54
C TYR A 299 16.09 5.34 33.33
N MET A 300 15.47 4.59 32.41
CA MET A 300 15.95 3.29 31.97
C MET A 300 15.86 3.13 30.45
N LEU A 301 16.72 2.28 29.91
CA LEU A 301 16.47 1.64 28.62
C LEU A 301 15.68 0.36 28.86
N LEU A 302 14.51 0.26 28.25
CA LEU A 302 13.66 -0.91 28.29
C LEU A 302 13.65 -1.57 26.91
N ARG A 303 14.23 -2.76 26.82
CA ARG A 303 14.20 -3.60 25.61
C ARG A 303 13.05 -4.59 25.74
N LEU A 304 12.19 -4.65 24.72
CA LEU A 304 10.98 -5.46 24.71
C LEU A 304 10.95 -6.37 23.50
N THR A 305 10.46 -7.59 23.67
CA THR A 305 10.01 -8.45 22.56
C THR A 305 8.51 -8.65 22.68
N THR A 306 7.73 -8.29 21.67
CA THR A 306 6.26 -8.34 21.74
C THR A 306 5.64 -9.12 20.60
N SER A 307 4.40 -9.58 20.81
CA SER A 307 3.53 -10.04 19.75
C SER A 307 3.23 -8.94 18.73
N ALA A 308 2.76 -9.29 17.54
CA ALA A 308 2.37 -8.31 16.54
C ALA A 308 1.19 -7.43 16.98
N GLY A 309 1.23 -6.15 16.58
CA GLY A 309 0.17 -5.18 16.87
C GLY A 309 0.08 -4.76 18.34
N THR A 310 1.08 -5.08 19.17
CA THR A 310 1.21 -4.51 20.51
C THR A 310 1.50 -3.02 20.42
N TYR A 311 0.76 -2.22 21.17
CA TYR A 311 0.99 -0.78 21.28
C TYR A 311 1.98 -0.52 22.41
N VAL A 312 3.25 -0.37 22.06
CA VAL A 312 4.37 -0.31 23.03
C VAL A 312 4.30 0.91 23.93
N LYS A 313 3.95 2.10 23.39
CA LYS A 313 3.80 3.32 24.20
C LYS A 313 2.80 3.08 25.34
N GLU A 314 1.64 2.55 24.98
CA GLU A 314 0.56 2.27 25.92
C GLU A 314 0.85 1.12 26.88
N PHE A 315 1.73 0.17 26.52
CA PHE A 315 2.26 -0.80 27.48
C PHE A 315 3.18 -0.14 28.52
N VAL A 316 3.88 0.95 28.18
CA VAL A 316 4.70 1.69 29.14
C VAL A 316 3.82 2.53 30.07
N HIS A 317 3.07 3.49 29.52
CA HIS A 317 2.34 4.50 30.31
C HIS A 317 0.90 4.09 30.70
N GLY A 318 0.45 2.90 30.29
CA GLY A 318 -0.85 2.32 30.67
C GLY A 318 -2.09 2.92 30.02
N ASP A 319 -1.96 3.98 29.21
CA ASP A 319 -3.07 4.72 28.56
C ASP A 319 -4.23 5.03 29.52
N ARG A 320 -3.93 5.52 30.73
CA ARG A 320 -4.90 5.79 31.81
C ARG A 320 -5.71 4.55 32.21
N GLY A 321 -5.03 3.41 32.35
CA GLY A 321 -5.63 2.12 32.77
C GLY A 321 -6.24 1.31 31.64
N ARG A 322 -6.08 1.74 30.38
CA ARG A 322 -6.63 1.05 29.20
C ARG A 322 -5.71 -0.06 28.68
N THR A 323 -4.48 -0.11 29.15
CA THR A 323 -3.58 -1.27 29.00
C THR A 323 -3.24 -1.84 30.37
N ASN A 324 -3.49 -3.14 30.58
CA ASN A 324 -3.19 -3.79 31.86
C ASN A 324 -2.80 -5.27 31.69
N PRO A 325 -1.77 -5.77 32.40
CA PRO A 325 -0.75 -4.99 33.11
C PRO A 325 0.08 -4.11 32.17
N ASN A 326 0.76 -3.12 32.74
CA ASN A 326 1.63 -2.14 32.07
C ASN A 326 2.85 -1.82 32.95
N VAL A 327 3.89 -1.17 32.39
CA VAL A 327 5.13 -0.86 33.11
C VAL A 327 4.88 -0.02 34.36
N ALA A 328 4.05 1.03 34.27
CA ALA A 328 3.71 1.86 35.43
C ALA A 328 3.10 1.02 36.59
N SER A 329 2.14 0.13 36.27
CA SER A 329 1.53 -0.76 37.27
C SER A 329 2.50 -1.78 37.87
N ILE A 330 3.52 -2.21 37.11
CA ILE A 330 4.55 -3.16 37.58
C ILE A 330 5.55 -2.47 38.51
N LEU A 331 5.94 -1.23 38.18
CA LEU A 331 6.80 -0.39 39.00
C LEU A 331 6.07 0.11 40.26
N GLY A 332 4.75 0.27 40.20
CA GLY A 332 3.96 0.88 41.28
C GLY A 332 4.06 2.41 41.31
N SER A 333 4.49 3.03 40.21
CA SER A 333 4.55 4.49 40.02
C SER A 333 4.27 4.84 38.57
N ASP A 334 4.00 6.11 38.28
CA ASP A 334 3.82 6.55 36.91
C ASP A 334 5.10 6.32 36.08
N ALA A 335 4.92 5.97 34.82
CA ALA A 335 5.98 5.79 33.85
C ALA A 335 5.56 6.36 32.50
N ASP A 336 6.51 6.94 31.76
CA ASP A 336 6.25 7.49 30.43
C ASP A 336 7.38 7.18 29.46
N ILE A 337 7.06 7.17 28.17
CA ILE A 337 7.97 6.81 27.09
C ILE A 337 8.50 8.06 26.41
N ILE A 338 9.81 8.27 26.48
CA ILE A 338 10.47 9.46 25.92
C ILE A 338 10.87 9.22 24.46
N GLN A 339 11.38 8.03 24.19
CA GLN A 339 11.85 7.62 22.87
C GLN A 339 11.56 6.14 22.64
N LEU A 340 11.27 5.79 21.38
CA LEU A 340 10.98 4.43 20.98
C LEU A 340 11.64 4.12 19.64
N ASP A 341 12.31 2.98 19.58
CA ASP A 341 12.91 2.44 18.37
C ASP A 341 12.40 1.02 18.16
N VAL A 342 12.15 0.68 16.90
CA VAL A 342 12.01 -0.72 16.49
C VAL A 342 13.41 -1.23 16.20
N GLU A 343 13.88 -2.25 16.93
CA GLU A 343 15.21 -2.81 16.73
C GLU A 343 15.20 -3.94 15.70
N SER A 344 14.19 -4.80 15.70
CA SER A 344 14.13 -5.92 14.75
C SER A 344 12.72 -6.44 14.53
N LEU A 345 12.47 -6.90 13.32
CA LEU A 345 11.29 -7.70 12.97
C LEU A 345 11.73 -9.16 12.88
N ILE A 346 11.27 -9.99 13.81
CA ILE A 346 11.66 -11.40 13.89
C ILE A 346 10.80 -12.18 12.91
N ASP A 347 11.41 -12.66 11.84
CA ASP A 347 10.78 -13.60 10.90
C ASP A 347 10.53 -14.94 11.61
N ALA A 348 9.40 -15.60 11.28
CA ALA A 348 9.14 -16.94 11.79
C ALA A 348 10.22 -17.88 11.21
N GLN A 349 10.93 -18.61 12.08
CA GLN A 349 11.84 -19.67 11.69
C GLN A 349 11.10 -20.86 11.10
#